data_AF-A0AAX4JYS9-F1
#
_entry.id   AF-A0AAX4JYS9-F1
#
_cell.length_a   1.000
_cell.length_b   1.000
_cell.length_c   1.000
_cell.angle_alpha   90.00
_cell.angle_beta   90.00
_cell.angle_gamma   90.00
#
_symmetry.space_group_name_H-M   'P 1'
#
loop_
_entity.id
_entity.type
_entity.pdbx_description
1 polymer ?
#
loop_
_entity_poly.entity_id
_entity_poly.type
_entity_poly.pdbx_seq_one_letter_code
_entity_poly.pdbx_strand_id
1 'polypeptide(L)'
;MARVASSPFIDILLKSLTHDTGNRLFSINLRLLLSVLPYAPLEFTSKVPLMAIILGRAISWRDRPFIDLASTVRDGFTQTPPPNSSLDWEVATSSAEPDIEMPEHLKPRWIAQLYIIALYGAWPSNVIAFVRDPVSYIRGKNVSALYAVDWDKVWPPGVLATRMEPLIRDFRLHPSLVIFTSTAELADDKRWDRIDAAEFIARSQALSNSDQQGAPRAGLFDEDEQSPIEVDQTKHSSRLGKENELLRLEAKFTSRVRKQYLYHIGRLHKTSLRLNNDEAEIHSFVNRLKAQTSQIAELTAQLSQARTDASQAQQKHVKWQGQLRDKVASFREEKGTWQTEAARIRAELSEVYATVKAQREELAEVKNDRLRDKDETAHGFPAFMRCKEALQEAEAAKAKCHEMLKASRQETLEQAQAIEVPNQKPTIVRSDVGTSGTDVKPVQDVGIYVQLLEQAKARTDKLERENLELRNALLTHQQVDKAVNGDSRNDKSFIFGGDNVV
;
A
#
# COMPACT_ATOMS: atom_id res chain seq x y z
N MET A 1 -15.74 -43.74 23.90
CA MET A 1 -16.21 -42.77 24.90
C MET A 1 -17.39 -41.93 24.42
N ALA A 2 -17.32 -41.24 23.27
CA ALA A 2 -18.47 -40.45 22.77
C ALA A 2 -19.77 -41.26 22.59
N ARG A 3 -19.70 -42.48 22.03
CA ARG A 3 -20.86 -43.41 21.93
C ARG A 3 -21.43 -43.87 23.29
N VAL A 4 -20.63 -43.81 24.34
CA VAL A 4 -21.07 -44.14 25.71
C VAL A 4 -21.88 -42.99 26.28
N ALA A 5 -21.59 -41.74 25.92
CA ALA A 5 -22.32 -40.57 26.39
C ALA A 5 -23.80 -40.57 25.96
N SER A 6 -24.09 -41.12 24.77
CA SER A 6 -25.43 -41.29 24.23
C SER A 6 -26.12 -42.60 24.65
N SER A 7 -25.45 -43.44 25.46
CA SER A 7 -25.99 -44.71 25.91
C SER A 7 -26.97 -44.52 27.08
N PRO A 8 -28.03 -45.36 27.20
CA PRO A 8 -28.91 -45.37 28.38
C PRO A 8 -28.16 -45.65 29.69
N PHE A 9 -26.94 -46.21 29.60
CA PHE A 9 -26.06 -46.38 30.75
C PHE A 9 -25.75 -45.07 31.49
N ILE A 10 -25.64 -43.93 30.79
CA ILE A 10 -25.41 -42.64 31.46
C ILE A 10 -26.59 -42.25 32.33
N ASP A 11 -27.81 -42.58 31.94
CA ASP A 11 -28.99 -42.25 32.72
C ASP A 11 -29.07 -43.12 33.99
N ILE A 12 -28.65 -44.38 33.89
CA ILE A 12 -28.47 -45.29 35.05
C ILE A 12 -27.37 -44.76 35.98
N LEU A 13 -26.23 -44.33 35.41
CA LEU A 13 -25.11 -43.77 36.15
C LEU A 13 -25.52 -42.49 36.92
N LEU A 14 -26.26 -41.59 36.27
CA LEU A 14 -26.75 -40.37 36.90
C LEU A 14 -27.77 -40.68 38.00
N LYS A 15 -28.68 -41.65 37.80
CA LYS A 15 -29.61 -42.10 38.85
C LYS A 15 -28.89 -42.67 40.06
N SER A 16 -27.86 -43.50 39.85
CA SER A 16 -27.02 -44.00 40.93
C SER A 16 -26.34 -42.84 41.68
N LEU A 17 -25.76 -41.88 40.94
CA LEU A 17 -25.15 -40.68 41.50
C LEU A 17 -26.14 -39.70 42.15
N THR A 18 -27.45 -39.81 41.95
CA THR A 18 -28.45 -39.01 42.66
C THR A 18 -29.05 -39.72 43.88
N HIS A 19 -29.14 -41.04 43.88
CA HIS A 19 -29.88 -41.78 44.91
C HIS A 19 -29.02 -42.66 45.84
N ASP A 20 -27.98 -43.30 45.33
CA ASP A 20 -27.26 -44.34 46.08
C ASP A 20 -26.43 -43.76 47.22
N THR A 21 -26.34 -44.48 48.35
CA THR A 21 -25.61 -44.07 49.56
C THR A 21 -24.27 -44.79 49.71
N GLY A 22 -23.94 -45.73 48.83
CA GLY A 22 -22.62 -46.35 48.75
C GLY A 22 -21.51 -45.32 48.50
N ASN A 23 -20.55 -45.21 49.42
CA ASN A 23 -19.47 -44.23 49.35
C ASN A 23 -18.45 -44.59 48.27
N ARG A 24 -18.12 -45.88 48.14
CA ARG A 24 -17.17 -46.38 47.12
C ARG A 24 -17.83 -46.36 45.74
N LEU A 25 -19.09 -46.80 45.66
CA LEU A 25 -19.88 -46.75 44.45
C LEU A 25 -19.99 -45.32 43.93
N PHE A 26 -20.26 -44.36 44.82
CA PHE A 26 -20.30 -42.95 44.46
C PHE A 26 -18.95 -42.45 43.92
N SER A 27 -17.82 -42.78 44.58
CA SER A 27 -16.48 -42.46 44.06
C SER A 27 -16.23 -43.01 42.66
N ILE A 28 -16.54 -44.28 42.43
CA ILE A 28 -16.31 -44.98 41.15
C ILE A 28 -17.21 -44.39 40.07
N ASN A 29 -18.48 -44.18 40.35
CA ASN A 29 -19.43 -43.62 39.39
C ASN A 29 -19.09 -42.18 39.04
N LEU A 30 -18.62 -41.40 40.01
CA LEU A 30 -18.17 -40.02 39.77
C LEU A 30 -16.91 -40.01 38.90
N ARG A 31 -15.98 -40.95 39.14
CA ARG A 31 -14.80 -41.15 38.28
C ARG A 31 -15.17 -41.55 36.87
N LEU A 32 -16.16 -42.45 36.73
CA LEU A 32 -16.61 -42.89 35.42
C LEU A 32 -17.27 -41.74 34.65
N LEU A 33 -18.14 -40.95 35.30
CA LEU A 33 -18.72 -39.75 34.71
C LEU A 33 -17.63 -38.77 34.24
N LEU A 34 -16.63 -38.51 35.09
CA LEU A 34 -15.48 -37.66 34.76
C LEU A 34 -14.64 -38.17 33.59
N SER A 35 -14.57 -39.49 33.39
CA SER A 35 -13.84 -40.08 32.26
C SER A 35 -14.57 -39.96 30.92
N VAL A 36 -15.90 -39.85 30.94
CA VAL A 36 -16.72 -39.76 29.72
C VAL A 36 -16.99 -38.30 29.33
N LEU A 37 -17.16 -37.42 30.32
CA LEU A 37 -17.54 -36.02 30.15
C LEU A 37 -16.71 -35.26 29.08
N PRO A 38 -15.37 -35.32 29.04
CA PRO A 38 -14.56 -34.55 28.09
C PRO A 38 -14.81 -34.93 26.62
N TYR A 39 -15.34 -36.12 26.35
CA TYR A 39 -15.53 -36.63 25.00
C TYR A 39 -16.88 -36.26 24.37
N ALA A 40 -17.82 -35.75 25.17
CA ALA A 40 -19.16 -35.40 24.70
C ALA A 40 -19.82 -34.31 25.56
N PRO A 41 -19.17 -33.15 25.80
CA PRO A 41 -19.71 -32.12 26.68
C PRO A 41 -21.07 -31.57 26.20
N LEU A 42 -21.30 -31.51 24.88
CA LEU A 42 -22.59 -31.10 24.32
C LEU A 42 -23.75 -32.01 24.80
N GLU A 43 -23.58 -33.33 24.73
CA GLU A 43 -24.58 -34.30 25.19
C GLU A 43 -24.92 -34.12 26.68
N PHE A 44 -23.90 -33.82 27.50
CA PHE A 44 -24.08 -33.56 28.92
C PHE A 44 -24.69 -32.19 29.22
N THR A 45 -24.71 -31.24 28.28
CA THR A 45 -25.27 -29.89 28.50
C THR A 45 -26.76 -29.96 28.88
N SER A 46 -27.51 -30.87 28.26
CA SER A 46 -28.91 -31.16 28.62
C SER A 46 -29.10 -31.73 30.03
N LYS A 47 -28.05 -32.40 30.55
CA LYS A 47 -28.04 -33.10 31.85
C LYS A 47 -27.39 -32.26 32.97
N VAL A 48 -26.91 -31.04 32.68
CA VAL A 48 -26.25 -30.15 33.65
C VAL A 48 -27.07 -29.91 34.92
N PRO A 49 -28.40 -29.69 34.88
CA PRO A 49 -29.17 -29.52 36.11
C PRO A 49 -29.10 -30.73 37.06
N LEU A 50 -29.08 -31.95 36.52
CA LEU A 50 -28.91 -33.18 37.31
C LEU A 50 -27.47 -33.29 37.83
N MET A 51 -26.48 -32.96 37.00
CA MET A 51 -25.08 -32.92 37.41
C MET A 51 -24.82 -31.87 38.50
N ALA A 52 -25.54 -30.75 38.51
CA ALA A 52 -25.48 -29.76 39.58
C ALA A 52 -26.02 -30.34 40.90
N ILE A 53 -27.10 -31.13 40.87
CA ILE A 53 -27.60 -31.85 42.05
C ILE A 53 -26.55 -32.85 42.56
N ILE A 54 -25.90 -33.59 41.66
CA ILE A 54 -24.77 -34.48 42.00
C ILE A 54 -23.61 -33.68 42.60
N LEU A 55 -23.34 -32.47 42.13
CA LEU A 55 -22.34 -31.58 42.73
C LEU A 55 -22.70 -31.21 44.17
N GLY A 56 -23.96 -30.88 44.44
CA GLY A 56 -24.44 -30.63 45.81
C GLY A 56 -24.23 -31.84 46.73
N ARG A 57 -24.49 -33.05 46.21
CA ARG A 57 -24.20 -34.31 46.91
C ARG A 57 -22.70 -34.49 47.14
N ALA A 58 -21.88 -34.31 46.10
CA ALA A 58 -20.42 -34.49 46.16
C ALA A 58 -19.75 -33.52 47.14
N ILE A 59 -20.14 -32.24 47.15
CA ILE A 59 -19.65 -31.24 48.12
C ILE A 59 -20.01 -31.64 49.54
N SER A 60 -21.21 -32.20 49.74
CA SER A 60 -21.67 -32.61 51.07
C SER A 60 -20.97 -33.88 51.55
N TRP A 61 -20.78 -34.83 50.64
CA TRP A 61 -20.14 -36.11 50.86
C TRP A 61 -18.63 -36.00 51.13
N ARG A 62 -17.97 -35.03 50.50
CA ARG A 62 -16.51 -34.84 50.50
C ARG A 62 -15.85 -34.95 51.89
N ASP A 63 -16.44 -34.30 52.89
CA ASP A 63 -15.94 -34.29 54.27
C ASP A 63 -16.85 -35.07 55.22
N ARG A 64 -18.02 -35.51 54.75
CA ARG A 64 -19.06 -36.17 55.56
C ARG A 64 -19.65 -37.33 54.76
N PRO A 65 -19.18 -38.57 54.97
CA PRO A 65 -19.59 -39.72 54.16
C PRO A 65 -21.10 -39.95 54.26
N PHE A 66 -21.63 -40.64 53.25
CA PHE A 66 -23.04 -41.02 53.25
C PHE A 66 -23.31 -42.07 54.31
N ILE A 67 -24.50 -41.97 54.92
CA ILE A 67 -25.05 -42.98 55.81
C ILE A 67 -26.47 -43.33 55.37
N ASP A 68 -26.86 -44.58 55.56
CA ASP A 68 -28.20 -45.07 55.20
C ASP A 68 -29.29 -44.42 56.07
N LEU A 69 -30.49 -44.23 55.51
CA LEU A 69 -31.60 -43.60 56.23
C LEU A 69 -32.03 -44.39 57.48
N ALA A 70 -31.87 -45.72 57.46
CA ALA A 70 -32.14 -46.59 58.60
C ALA A 70 -31.12 -46.41 59.76
N SER A 71 -29.99 -45.74 59.50
CA SER A 71 -28.96 -45.50 60.51
C SER A 71 -29.25 -44.26 61.34
N THR A 72 -28.84 -44.28 62.61
CA THR A 72 -29.00 -43.13 63.52
C THR A 72 -28.30 -41.89 62.98
N VAL A 73 -29.03 -40.76 62.92
CA VAL A 73 -28.47 -39.46 62.52
C VAL A 73 -27.32 -39.12 63.47
N ARG A 74 -26.11 -39.01 62.91
CA ARG A 74 -24.90 -38.62 63.64
C ARG A 74 -24.29 -37.39 63.00
N ASP A 75 -23.79 -36.49 63.84
CA ASP A 75 -23.08 -35.33 63.35
C ASP A 75 -21.78 -35.79 62.64
N GLY A 76 -21.45 -35.18 61.51
CA GLY A 76 -20.35 -35.60 60.63
C GLY A 76 -20.71 -36.53 59.48
N PHE A 77 -21.98 -36.93 59.32
CA PHE A 77 -22.45 -37.73 58.19
C PHE A 77 -23.44 -36.95 57.32
N THR A 78 -23.63 -37.40 56.08
CA THR A 78 -24.62 -36.84 55.15
C THR A 78 -25.68 -37.90 54.86
N GLN A 79 -26.97 -37.54 54.97
CA GLN A 79 -28.06 -38.40 54.54
C GLN A 79 -28.58 -37.96 53.17
N THR A 80 -28.91 -38.95 52.33
CA THR A 80 -29.58 -38.69 51.06
C THR A 80 -31.07 -38.97 51.23
N PRO A 81 -31.96 -38.03 50.85
CA PRO A 81 -33.39 -38.28 50.90
C PRO A 81 -33.79 -39.48 50.04
N PRO A 82 -34.85 -40.23 50.41
CA PRO A 82 -35.31 -41.36 49.63
C PRO A 82 -35.79 -40.91 48.23
N PRO A 83 -35.64 -41.77 47.20
CA PRO A 83 -36.15 -41.47 45.87
C PRO A 83 -37.67 -41.28 45.93
N ASN A 84 -38.20 -40.47 45.00
CA ASN A 84 -39.64 -40.35 44.85
C ASN A 84 -40.25 -41.70 44.50
N SER A 85 -41.40 -42.04 45.09
CA SER A 85 -42.16 -43.28 44.85
C SER A 85 -42.43 -43.63 43.38
N SER A 86 -42.40 -42.65 42.48
CA SER A 86 -42.54 -42.85 41.03
C SER A 86 -41.27 -43.39 40.35
N LEU A 87 -40.12 -43.34 41.02
CA LEU A 87 -38.84 -43.85 40.54
C LEU A 87 -38.65 -45.25 41.14
N ASP A 88 -38.90 -46.28 40.34
CA ASP A 88 -38.66 -47.69 40.68
C ASP A 88 -37.13 -47.97 40.72
N TRP A 89 -36.45 -47.38 41.70
CA TRP A 89 -35.00 -47.45 41.87
C TRP A 89 -34.66 -48.06 43.24
N GLU A 90 -34.00 -49.21 43.23
CA GLU A 90 -33.41 -49.78 44.45
C GLU A 90 -32.12 -49.04 44.81
N VAL A 91 -32.11 -48.43 46.00
CA VAL A 91 -30.97 -47.66 46.50
C VAL A 91 -29.86 -48.61 46.95
N ALA A 92 -28.67 -48.48 46.35
CA ALA A 92 -27.49 -49.20 46.83
C ALA A 92 -27.00 -48.60 48.15
N THR A 93 -27.16 -49.36 49.24
CA THR A 93 -26.90 -48.91 50.61
C THR A 93 -25.42 -48.94 51.00
N SER A 94 -24.98 -48.00 51.83
CA SER A 94 -23.61 -47.95 52.36
C SER A 94 -23.25 -49.20 53.18
N SER A 95 -24.23 -49.80 53.85
CA SER A 95 -24.06 -51.02 54.67
C SER A 95 -23.75 -52.27 53.85
N ALA A 96 -24.05 -52.28 52.55
CA ALA A 96 -23.84 -53.42 51.66
C ALA A 96 -22.47 -53.36 50.95
N GLU A 97 -21.69 -52.29 51.12
CA GLU A 97 -20.40 -52.15 50.43
C GLU A 97 -19.30 -53.01 51.08
N PRO A 98 -18.48 -53.71 50.26
CA PRO A 98 -17.36 -54.49 50.78
C PRO A 98 -16.27 -53.58 51.35
N ASP A 99 -15.59 -54.02 52.42
CA ASP A 99 -14.52 -53.24 53.05
C ASP A 99 -13.16 -53.43 52.37
N ILE A 100 -12.94 -52.70 51.27
CA ILE A 100 -11.72 -52.69 50.45
C ILE A 100 -11.02 -51.32 50.56
N GLU A 101 -9.70 -51.24 50.69
CA GLU A 101 -9.06 -49.92 50.69
C GLU A 101 -9.19 -49.20 49.33
N MET A 102 -9.57 -47.92 49.35
CA MET A 102 -9.78 -47.15 48.13
C MET A 102 -8.49 -46.44 47.67
N PRO A 103 -8.11 -46.57 46.38
CA PRO A 103 -6.96 -45.85 45.81
C PRO A 103 -7.03 -44.34 46.06
N GLU A 104 -5.87 -43.68 46.19
CA GLU A 104 -5.79 -42.25 46.52
C GLU A 104 -6.60 -41.36 45.57
N HIS A 105 -6.57 -41.65 44.27
CA HIS A 105 -7.25 -40.88 43.23
C HIS A 105 -8.78 -41.04 43.23
N LEU A 106 -9.31 -41.99 44.01
CA LEU A 106 -10.75 -42.20 44.23
C LEU A 106 -11.22 -41.71 45.60
N LYS A 107 -10.31 -41.22 46.45
CA LYS A 107 -10.66 -40.67 47.77
C LYS A 107 -11.66 -39.51 47.63
N PRO A 108 -12.66 -39.37 48.53
CA PRO A 108 -13.77 -38.43 48.37
C PRO A 108 -13.33 -36.98 48.10
N ARG A 109 -12.33 -36.52 48.84
CA ARG A 109 -11.74 -35.18 48.68
C ARG A 109 -11.22 -34.93 47.27
N TRP A 110 -10.46 -35.88 46.74
CA TRP A 110 -9.83 -35.75 45.43
C TRP A 110 -10.85 -35.81 44.31
N ILE A 111 -11.73 -36.81 44.33
CA ILE A 111 -12.68 -37.01 43.24
C ILE A 111 -13.76 -35.91 43.20
N ALA A 112 -14.22 -35.43 44.36
CA ALA A 112 -15.12 -34.28 44.43
C ALA A 112 -14.44 -33.01 43.90
N GLN A 113 -13.15 -32.81 44.19
CA GLN A 113 -12.39 -31.69 43.64
C GLN A 113 -12.26 -31.79 42.12
N LEU A 114 -11.92 -32.96 41.56
CA LEU A 114 -11.89 -33.15 40.11
C LEU A 114 -13.26 -32.89 39.46
N TYR A 115 -14.35 -33.25 40.14
CA TYR A 115 -15.70 -32.98 39.67
C TYR A 115 -16.04 -31.49 39.65
N ILE A 116 -15.68 -30.77 40.71
CA ILE A 116 -15.79 -29.30 40.77
C ILE A 116 -14.99 -28.68 39.62
N ILE A 117 -13.75 -29.13 39.40
CA ILE A 117 -12.87 -28.62 38.34
C ILE A 117 -13.52 -28.78 36.96
N ALA A 118 -14.01 -29.99 36.67
CA ALA A 118 -14.62 -30.28 35.38
C ALA A 118 -15.92 -29.48 35.17
N LEU A 119 -16.80 -29.43 36.18
CA LEU A 119 -18.06 -28.70 36.09
C LEU A 119 -17.86 -27.18 36.01
N TYR A 120 -16.95 -26.62 36.79
CA TYR A 120 -16.68 -25.17 36.74
C TYR A 120 -15.93 -24.78 35.46
N GLY A 121 -15.08 -25.65 34.93
CA GLY A 121 -14.47 -25.44 33.60
C GLY A 121 -15.48 -25.50 32.46
N ALA A 122 -16.49 -26.35 32.58
CA ALA A 122 -17.50 -26.55 31.56
C ALA A 122 -18.69 -25.58 31.65
N TRP A 123 -19.30 -25.41 32.83
CA TRP A 123 -20.52 -24.62 33.04
C TRP A 123 -20.42 -23.77 34.32
N PRO A 124 -19.48 -22.80 34.38
CA PRO A 124 -19.24 -21.99 35.57
C PRO A 124 -20.50 -21.24 36.02
N SER A 125 -21.32 -20.74 35.10
CA SER A 125 -22.50 -19.93 35.42
C SER A 125 -23.57 -20.78 36.10
N ASN A 126 -23.77 -22.01 35.62
CA ASN A 126 -24.67 -22.98 36.25
C ASN A 126 -24.16 -23.44 37.62
N VAL A 127 -22.86 -23.71 37.76
CA VAL A 127 -22.25 -24.09 39.05
C VAL A 127 -22.48 -23.00 40.10
N ILE A 128 -22.17 -21.74 39.78
CA ILE A 128 -22.33 -20.61 40.72
C ILE A 128 -23.81 -20.38 41.04
N ALA A 129 -24.69 -20.42 40.04
CA ALA A 129 -26.12 -20.21 40.24
C ALA A 129 -26.73 -21.28 41.16
N PHE A 130 -26.38 -22.55 40.95
CA PHE A 130 -26.84 -23.66 41.78
C PHE A 130 -26.31 -23.59 43.22
N VAL A 131 -25.00 -23.36 43.40
CA VAL A 131 -24.39 -23.33 44.74
C VAL A 131 -24.92 -22.15 45.55
N ARG A 132 -25.20 -21.01 44.92
CA ARG A 132 -25.72 -19.81 45.57
C ARG A 132 -27.15 -20.00 46.07
N ASP A 133 -28.02 -20.55 45.23
CA ASP A 133 -29.42 -20.82 45.57
C ASP A 133 -29.92 -22.08 44.83
N PRO A 134 -29.76 -23.27 45.44
CA PRO A 134 -30.06 -24.53 44.76
C PRO A 134 -31.55 -24.68 44.47
N VAL A 135 -32.43 -24.21 45.36
CA VAL A 135 -33.89 -24.38 45.20
C VAL A 135 -34.39 -23.55 44.02
N SER A 136 -34.00 -22.26 43.95
CA SER A 136 -34.40 -21.39 42.85
C SER A 136 -33.81 -21.87 41.53
N TYR A 137 -32.56 -22.35 41.53
CA TYR A 137 -31.93 -22.92 40.34
C TYR A 137 -32.69 -24.14 39.82
N ILE A 138 -32.99 -25.11 40.69
CA ILE A 138 -33.69 -26.36 40.32
C ILE A 138 -35.09 -26.05 39.78
N ARG A 139 -35.86 -25.17 40.46
CA ARG A 139 -37.18 -24.74 40.00
C ARG A 139 -37.10 -24.04 38.64
N GLY A 140 -36.14 -23.14 38.45
CA GLY A 140 -35.94 -22.43 37.19
C GLY A 140 -35.51 -23.32 36.01
N LYS A 141 -34.94 -24.51 36.28
CA LYS A 141 -34.56 -25.50 35.27
C LYS A 141 -35.60 -26.61 35.06
N ASN A 142 -36.76 -26.54 35.73
CA ASN A 142 -37.85 -27.53 35.63
C ASN A 142 -37.41 -28.99 35.85
N VAL A 143 -36.49 -29.24 36.80
CA VAL A 143 -36.06 -30.60 37.12
C VAL A 143 -37.20 -31.35 37.81
N SER A 144 -37.50 -32.57 37.34
CA SER A 144 -38.53 -33.44 37.93
C SER A 144 -38.23 -33.76 39.39
N ALA A 145 -39.28 -34.05 40.18
CA ALA A 145 -39.13 -34.41 41.59
C ALA A 145 -38.38 -35.74 41.75
N LEU A 146 -37.08 -35.65 42.08
CA LEU A 146 -36.18 -36.79 42.24
C LEU A 146 -36.33 -37.47 43.61
N TYR A 147 -36.59 -36.68 44.65
CA TYR A 147 -36.71 -37.16 46.02
C TYR A 147 -38.17 -37.13 46.48
N ALA A 148 -38.50 -37.93 47.49
CA ALA A 148 -39.81 -37.89 48.14
C ALA A 148 -40.03 -36.63 49.00
N VAL A 149 -39.02 -35.76 49.11
CA VAL A 149 -39.01 -34.56 49.94
C VAL A 149 -38.76 -33.34 49.05
N ASP A 150 -39.40 -32.21 49.38
CA ASP A 150 -39.18 -30.93 48.72
C ASP A 150 -37.71 -30.47 48.79
N TRP A 151 -37.28 -29.78 47.75
CA TRP A 151 -35.91 -29.26 47.60
C TRP A 151 -35.46 -28.35 48.75
N ASP A 152 -36.39 -27.63 49.38
CA ASP A 152 -36.13 -26.76 50.54
C ASP A 152 -35.62 -27.53 51.77
N LYS A 153 -35.90 -28.84 51.85
CA LYS A 153 -35.48 -29.71 52.97
C LYS A 153 -34.23 -30.54 52.64
N VAL A 154 -33.79 -30.57 51.38
CA VAL A 154 -32.61 -31.34 50.96
C VAL A 154 -31.32 -30.65 51.40
N TRP A 155 -31.22 -29.34 51.16
CA TRP A 155 -30.11 -28.51 51.63
C TRP A 155 -30.64 -27.26 52.32
N PRO A 156 -30.27 -27.01 53.58
CA PRO A 156 -30.59 -25.74 54.22
C PRO A 156 -29.97 -24.57 53.44
N PRO A 157 -30.61 -23.38 53.45
CA PRO A 157 -30.12 -22.21 52.74
C PRO A 157 -28.66 -21.87 53.11
N GLY A 158 -27.83 -21.63 52.09
CA GLY A 158 -26.42 -21.23 52.26
C GLY A 158 -25.43 -22.36 52.56
N VAL A 159 -25.86 -23.59 52.90
CA VAL A 159 -24.94 -24.69 53.26
C VAL A 159 -24.00 -25.05 52.12
N LEU A 160 -24.51 -25.11 50.88
CA LEU A 160 -23.67 -25.38 49.71
C LEU A 160 -22.69 -24.24 49.45
N ALA A 161 -23.13 -22.99 49.59
CA ALA A 161 -22.26 -21.82 49.43
C ALA A 161 -21.12 -21.82 50.44
N THR A 162 -21.40 -22.03 51.74
CA THR A 162 -20.37 -22.10 52.80
C THR A 162 -19.36 -23.22 52.55
N ARG A 163 -19.80 -24.37 52.04
CA ARG A 163 -18.91 -25.50 51.73
C ARG A 163 -18.11 -25.29 50.45
N MET A 164 -18.67 -24.60 49.46
CA MET A 164 -18.04 -24.37 48.17
C MET A 164 -17.07 -23.17 48.18
N GLU A 165 -17.34 -22.15 49.00
CA GLU A 165 -16.52 -20.94 49.14
C GLU A 165 -15.01 -21.23 49.32
N PRO A 166 -14.57 -22.07 50.29
CA PRO A 166 -13.14 -22.36 50.43
C PRO A 166 -12.56 -23.13 49.24
N LEU A 167 -13.40 -23.78 48.42
CA LEU A 167 -12.94 -24.64 47.33
C LEU A 167 -12.75 -23.85 46.05
N ILE A 168 -13.58 -22.83 45.84
CA ILE A 168 -13.51 -21.97 44.67
C ILE A 168 -12.49 -20.84 44.85
N ARG A 169 -12.03 -20.57 46.07
CA ARG A 169 -11.03 -19.52 46.35
C ARG A 169 -9.73 -19.71 45.55
N ASP A 170 -9.37 -20.96 45.28
CA ASP A 170 -8.18 -21.32 44.52
C ASP A 170 -8.43 -21.35 43.00
N PHE A 171 -9.64 -21.04 42.54
CA PHE A 171 -10.01 -21.01 41.13
C PHE A 171 -9.86 -19.60 40.57
N ARG A 172 -9.47 -19.53 39.30
CA ARG A 172 -9.51 -18.30 38.50
C ARG A 172 -10.95 -18.00 38.09
N LEU A 173 -11.26 -16.72 37.93
CA LEU A 173 -12.54 -16.29 37.40
C LEU A 173 -12.69 -16.79 35.96
N HIS A 174 -13.76 -17.56 35.69
CA HIS A 174 -14.00 -18.05 34.34
C HIS A 174 -14.58 -16.93 33.46
N PRO A 175 -14.01 -16.63 32.27
CA PRO A 175 -14.48 -15.55 31.39
C PRO A 175 -15.98 -15.61 31.03
N SER A 176 -16.52 -16.81 30.80
CA SER A 176 -17.96 -17.04 30.57
C SER A 176 -18.91 -16.43 31.60
N LEU A 177 -18.49 -16.22 32.86
CA LEU A 177 -19.34 -15.61 33.88
C LEU A 177 -19.71 -14.15 33.58
N VAL A 178 -18.92 -13.46 32.76
CA VAL A 178 -19.18 -12.07 32.35
C VAL A 178 -20.22 -12.02 31.22
N ILE A 179 -20.27 -13.07 30.40
CA ILE A 179 -21.03 -13.08 29.14
C ILE A 179 -22.36 -13.82 29.31
N PHE A 180 -22.35 -14.94 30.04
CA PHE A 180 -23.46 -15.86 30.09
C PHE A 180 -24.20 -15.84 31.43
N THR A 181 -25.52 -15.92 31.35
CA THR A 181 -26.37 -16.35 32.47
C THR A 181 -26.47 -17.87 32.51
N SER A 182 -26.98 -18.44 33.60
CA SER A 182 -27.15 -19.91 33.71
C SER A 182 -28.05 -20.50 32.62
N THR A 183 -28.99 -19.75 32.06
CA THR A 183 -29.83 -20.19 30.92
C THR A 183 -29.13 -19.99 29.58
N ALA A 184 -28.49 -18.84 29.36
CA ALA A 184 -27.75 -18.57 28.13
C ALA A 184 -26.56 -19.52 27.94
N GLU A 185 -25.88 -19.90 29.02
CA GLU A 185 -24.73 -20.83 28.97
C GLU A 185 -25.12 -22.23 28.48
N LEU A 186 -26.35 -22.69 28.78
CA LEU A 186 -26.84 -24.01 28.33
C LEU A 186 -27.38 -23.97 26.89
N ALA A 187 -27.65 -22.80 26.34
CA ALA A 187 -28.18 -22.63 24.99
C ALA A 187 -27.07 -22.44 23.92
N ASP A 188 -25.82 -22.26 24.34
CA ASP A 188 -24.69 -22.03 23.45
C ASP A 188 -24.00 -23.35 23.04
N ASP A 189 -24.62 -24.06 22.10
CA ASP A 189 -24.09 -25.32 21.57
C ASP A 189 -22.77 -25.12 20.80
N LYS A 190 -22.62 -23.96 20.15
CA LYS A 190 -21.45 -23.60 19.33
C LYS A 190 -20.15 -23.54 20.14
N ARG A 191 -20.26 -23.42 21.47
CA ARG A 191 -19.12 -23.46 22.38
C ARG A 191 -18.31 -24.75 22.26
N TRP A 192 -18.95 -25.86 21.90
CA TRP A 192 -18.34 -27.19 21.90
C TRP A 192 -17.76 -27.61 20.54
N ASP A 193 -18.03 -26.89 19.45
CA ASP A 193 -17.65 -27.28 18.07
C ASP A 193 -16.14 -27.45 17.85
N ARG A 194 -15.31 -26.76 18.63
CA ARG A 194 -13.85 -26.73 18.47
C ARG A 194 -13.08 -27.34 19.63
N ILE A 195 -13.75 -27.83 20.66
CA ILE A 195 -13.10 -28.30 21.89
C ILE A 195 -12.89 -29.81 21.79
N ASP A 196 -11.63 -30.24 21.79
CA ASP A 196 -11.30 -31.65 21.96
C ASP A 196 -11.24 -32.04 23.45
N ALA A 197 -11.21 -33.34 23.74
CA ALA A 197 -11.21 -33.84 25.11
C ALA A 197 -9.95 -33.42 25.89
N ALA A 198 -8.80 -33.30 25.23
CA ALA A 198 -7.55 -32.92 25.87
C ALA A 198 -7.56 -31.44 26.27
N GLU A 199 -8.04 -30.59 25.37
CA GLU A 199 -8.25 -29.16 25.56
C GLU A 199 -9.31 -28.90 26.64
N PHE A 200 -10.41 -29.66 26.67
CA PHE A 200 -11.39 -29.58 27.75
C PHE A 200 -10.73 -29.79 29.11
N ILE A 201 -9.93 -30.86 29.25
CA ILE A 201 -9.24 -31.19 30.50
C ILE A 201 -8.22 -30.11 30.83
N ALA A 202 -7.40 -29.69 29.86
CA ALA A 202 -6.37 -28.69 30.06
C ALA A 202 -6.95 -27.33 30.48
N ARG A 203 -8.02 -26.86 29.82
CA ARG A 203 -8.71 -25.61 30.17
C ARG A 203 -9.33 -25.69 31.56
N SER A 204 -10.00 -26.80 31.88
CA SER A 204 -10.60 -27.00 33.20
C SER A 204 -9.55 -27.01 34.32
N GLN A 205 -8.44 -27.74 34.12
CA GLN A 205 -7.34 -27.79 35.06
C GLN A 205 -6.62 -26.44 35.18
N ALA A 206 -6.45 -25.67 34.10
CA ALA A 206 -5.79 -24.36 34.14
C ALA A 206 -6.56 -23.29 34.94
N LEU A 207 -7.87 -23.45 35.08
CA LEU A 207 -8.72 -22.59 35.90
C LEU A 207 -8.55 -22.87 37.39
N SER A 208 -8.24 -24.11 37.74
CA SER A 208 -7.90 -24.49 39.10
C SER A 208 -6.42 -24.24 39.31
N ASN A 209 -6.02 -23.45 40.31
CA ASN A 209 -4.60 -23.35 40.64
C ASN A 209 -4.04 -24.67 41.25
N SER A 210 -4.76 -25.81 41.13
CA SER A 210 -4.37 -27.15 41.61
C SER A 210 -3.11 -27.73 40.97
N ASP A 211 -2.59 -27.11 39.90
CA ASP A 211 -1.23 -27.31 39.39
C ASP A 211 -0.14 -26.95 40.43
N GLN A 212 -0.57 -26.49 41.62
CA GLN A 212 0.27 -26.15 42.76
C GLN A 212 0.17 -27.11 43.95
N GLN A 213 -0.72 -28.12 43.92
CA GLN A 213 -0.85 -29.13 44.99
C GLN A 213 -0.68 -30.58 44.50
N GLY A 214 -0.49 -30.79 43.20
CA GLY A 214 -0.38 -32.12 42.60
C GLY A 214 0.93 -32.36 41.86
N ALA A 215 2.07 -32.31 42.55
CA ALA A 215 3.07 -33.32 42.24
C ALA A 215 2.60 -34.58 43.00
N PRO A 216 1.92 -35.56 42.35
CA PRO A 216 1.90 -36.86 42.96
C PRO A 216 3.35 -37.28 43.08
N ARG A 217 3.60 -37.92 44.20
CA ARG A 217 4.76 -38.68 44.62
C ARG A 217 5.24 -39.67 43.53
N ALA A 218 5.66 -39.17 42.37
CA ALA A 218 6.50 -39.87 41.40
C ALA A 218 7.96 -39.62 41.79
N GLY A 219 8.26 -39.89 43.05
CA GLY A 219 9.60 -40.15 43.52
C GLY A 219 9.74 -41.66 43.56
N LEU A 220 10.43 -42.21 42.57
CA LEU A 220 11.37 -43.30 42.85
C LEU A 220 12.09 -42.91 44.16
N PHE A 221 12.17 -43.82 45.12
CA PHE A 221 12.64 -43.63 46.52
C PHE A 221 11.57 -43.13 47.51
N ASP A 222 10.77 -44.08 48.01
CA ASP A 222 10.24 -44.07 49.39
C ASP A 222 9.92 -45.54 49.74
N GLU A 223 10.96 -46.39 49.74
CA GLU A 223 10.95 -47.57 50.61
C GLU A 223 11.26 -47.05 52.02
N ASP A 224 10.29 -47.16 52.92
CA ASP A 224 10.49 -47.51 54.34
C ASP A 224 9.22 -47.15 55.13
N GLU A 225 8.22 -48.02 55.00
CA GLU A 225 7.15 -48.14 55.99
C GLU A 225 7.39 -49.44 56.76
N GLN A 226 8.39 -49.41 57.66
CA GLN A 226 8.54 -50.45 58.68
C GLN A 226 7.73 -50.07 59.91
N SER A 227 6.74 -50.90 60.19
CA SER A 227 5.89 -50.96 61.37
C SER A 227 6.69 -50.98 62.69
N PRO A 228 6.17 -50.43 63.80
CA PRO A 228 6.86 -50.46 65.09
C PRO A 228 6.89 -51.89 65.66
N ILE A 229 8.09 -52.38 65.95
CA ILE A 229 8.30 -53.57 66.79
C ILE A 229 8.18 -53.11 68.25
N GLU A 230 7.22 -53.68 68.98
CA GLU A 230 7.11 -53.55 70.44
C GLU A 230 8.31 -54.23 71.12
N VAL A 231 9.11 -53.46 71.86
CA VAL A 231 9.99 -54.01 72.89
C VAL A 231 9.94 -53.12 74.13
N ASP A 232 9.42 -53.71 75.20
CA ASP A 232 9.44 -53.20 76.57
C ASP A 232 10.89 -53.24 77.12
N GLN A 233 11.36 -52.12 77.68
CA GLN A 233 12.10 -52.06 78.96
C GLN A 233 12.69 -50.67 79.27
N THR A 234 12.34 -50.17 80.48
CA THR A 234 13.10 -49.24 81.35
C THR A 234 13.21 -47.76 80.96
N LYS A 235 13.20 -46.89 81.99
CA LYS A 235 13.06 -45.42 81.91
C LYS A 235 14.03 -44.70 80.95
N HIS A 236 15.20 -45.28 80.64
CA HIS A 236 16.14 -44.77 79.64
C HIS A 236 15.69 -45.01 78.18
N SER A 237 15.06 -46.15 77.88
CA SER A 237 14.40 -46.43 76.60
C SER A 237 13.26 -45.43 76.33
N SER A 238 12.51 -45.05 77.37
CA SER A 238 11.45 -44.03 77.22
C SER A 238 11.98 -42.63 76.89
N ARG A 239 13.18 -42.27 77.35
CA ARG A 239 13.82 -40.98 77.05
C ARG A 239 14.38 -40.98 75.63
N LEU A 240 15.09 -42.05 75.25
CA LEU A 240 15.61 -42.23 73.89
C LEU A 240 14.48 -42.37 72.87
N GLY A 241 13.37 -43.04 73.20
CA GLY A 241 12.19 -43.16 72.35
C GLY A 241 11.53 -41.80 72.08
N LYS A 242 11.40 -40.96 73.11
CA LYS A 242 10.90 -39.58 72.97
C LYS A 242 11.85 -38.71 72.14
N GLU A 243 13.15 -38.84 72.34
CA GLU A 243 14.16 -38.12 71.57
C GLU A 243 14.16 -38.55 70.10
N ASN A 244 14.02 -39.86 69.83
CA ASN A 244 13.91 -40.39 68.47
C ASN A 244 12.63 -39.91 67.76
N GLU A 245 11.51 -39.85 68.49
CA GLU A 245 10.27 -39.29 67.98
C GLU A 245 10.39 -37.79 67.69
N LEU A 246 11.06 -37.03 68.58
CA LEU A 246 11.34 -35.61 68.38
C LEU A 246 12.22 -35.37 67.15
N LEU A 247 13.29 -36.15 66.98
CA LEU A 247 14.16 -36.09 65.78
C LEU A 247 13.39 -36.45 64.50
N ARG A 248 12.49 -37.43 64.54
CA ARG A 248 11.60 -37.76 63.42
C ARG A 248 10.64 -36.62 63.09
N LEU A 249 10.08 -35.97 64.11
CA LEU A 249 9.20 -34.81 63.91
C LEU A 249 9.99 -33.62 63.36
N GLU A 250 11.21 -33.37 63.83
CA GLU A 250 12.11 -32.34 63.32
C GLU A 250 12.51 -32.62 61.86
N ALA A 251 12.85 -33.86 61.51
CA ALA A 251 13.12 -34.28 60.14
C ALA A 251 11.88 -34.10 59.24
N LYS A 252 10.69 -34.43 59.72
CA LYS A 252 9.43 -34.20 58.99
C LYS A 252 9.15 -32.71 58.82
N PHE A 253 9.38 -31.89 59.85
CA PHE A 253 9.19 -30.43 59.81
C PHE A 253 10.16 -29.78 58.81
N THR A 254 11.44 -30.08 58.91
CA THR A 254 12.48 -29.55 58.00
C THR A 254 12.23 -29.97 56.55
N SER A 255 11.81 -31.22 56.30
CA SER A 255 11.40 -31.69 54.98
C SER A 255 10.19 -30.93 54.44
N ARG A 256 9.16 -30.70 55.27
CA ARG A 256 7.97 -29.93 54.90
C ARG A 256 8.31 -28.48 54.55
N VAL A 257 9.12 -27.82 55.37
CA VAL A 257 9.57 -26.44 55.14
C VAL A 257 10.41 -26.36 53.85
N ARG A 258 11.30 -27.31 53.61
CA ARG A 258 12.10 -27.38 52.37
C ARG A 258 11.22 -27.55 51.13
N LYS A 259 10.20 -28.40 51.19
CA LYS A 259 9.21 -28.55 50.10
C LYS A 259 8.43 -27.26 49.86
N GLN A 260 8.05 -26.55 50.93
CA GLN A 260 7.37 -25.25 50.83
C GLN A 260 8.26 -24.19 50.17
N TYR A 261 9.54 -24.10 50.54
CA TYR A 261 10.48 -23.18 49.88
C TYR A 261 10.69 -23.51 48.41
N LEU A 262 10.87 -24.79 48.08
CA LEU A 262 11.06 -25.22 46.69
C LEU A 262 9.83 -24.88 45.84
N TYR A 263 8.64 -25.06 46.38
CA TYR A 263 7.40 -24.67 45.73
C TYR A 263 7.29 -23.15 45.54
N HIS A 264 7.61 -22.34 46.55
CA HIS A 264 7.59 -20.88 46.43
C HIS A 264 8.62 -20.38 45.41
N ILE A 265 9.82 -20.95 45.40
CA ILE A 265 10.86 -20.66 44.40
C ILE A 265 10.38 -21.06 43.01
N GLY A 266 9.81 -22.26 42.84
CA GLY A 266 9.25 -22.71 41.57
C GLY A 266 8.13 -21.82 41.05
N ARG A 267 7.23 -21.37 41.94
CA ARG A 267 6.17 -20.40 41.62
C ARG A 267 6.75 -19.06 41.15
N LEU A 268 7.73 -18.53 41.89
CA LEU A 268 8.36 -17.25 41.57
C LEU A 268 9.15 -17.34 40.25
N HIS A 269 9.84 -18.46 40.02
CA HIS A 269 10.56 -18.72 38.77
C HIS A 269 9.62 -18.85 37.57
N LYS A 270 8.53 -19.63 37.68
CA LYS A 270 7.51 -19.73 36.62
C LYS A 270 6.87 -18.36 36.31
N THR A 271 6.66 -17.55 37.34
CA THR A 271 6.15 -16.17 37.17
C THR A 271 7.19 -15.29 36.47
N SER A 272 8.46 -15.36 36.87
CA SER A 272 9.55 -14.64 36.23
C SER A 272 9.76 -15.06 34.77
N LEU A 273 9.69 -16.35 34.45
CA LEU A 273 9.77 -16.84 33.07
C LEU A 273 8.61 -16.31 32.22
N ARG A 274 7.39 -16.28 32.78
CA ARG A 274 6.24 -15.71 32.09
C ARG A 274 6.44 -14.21 31.84
N LEU A 275 6.84 -13.44 32.85
CA LEU A 275 7.11 -12.01 32.71
C LEU A 275 8.21 -11.74 31.68
N ASN A 276 9.29 -12.52 31.68
CA ASN A 276 10.37 -12.40 30.70
C ASN A 276 9.88 -12.71 29.28
N ASN A 277 8.99 -13.71 29.12
CA ASN A 277 8.39 -14.01 27.83
C ASN A 277 7.47 -12.86 27.37
N ASP A 278 6.59 -12.38 28.24
CA ASP A 278 5.70 -11.25 27.97
C ASP A 278 6.52 -9.99 27.61
N GLU A 279 7.63 -9.74 28.29
CA GLU A 279 8.56 -8.64 28.01
C GLU A 279 9.28 -8.82 26.66
N ALA A 280 9.71 -10.04 26.31
CA ALA A 280 10.27 -10.34 25.00
C ALA A 280 9.24 -10.13 23.87
N GLU A 281 7.98 -10.49 24.09
CA GLU A 281 6.88 -10.21 23.17
C GLU A 281 6.67 -8.69 23.02
N ILE A 282 6.66 -7.93 24.11
CA ILE A 282 6.58 -6.46 24.10
C ILE A 282 7.73 -5.87 23.28
N HIS A 283 8.97 -6.31 23.50
CA HIS A 283 10.12 -5.86 22.72
C HIS A 283 9.96 -6.18 21.23
N SER A 284 9.41 -7.35 20.88
CA SER A 284 9.12 -7.72 19.49
C SER A 284 8.06 -6.80 18.87
N PHE A 285 7.02 -6.41 19.62
CA PHE A 285 5.98 -5.49 19.17
C PHE A 285 6.53 -4.08 18.98
N VAL A 286 7.33 -3.59 19.93
CA VAL A 286 8.00 -2.28 19.84
C VAL A 286 8.92 -2.22 18.62
N ASN A 287 9.68 -3.29 18.34
CA ASN A 287 10.54 -3.35 17.16
C ASN A 287 9.73 -3.34 15.86
N ARG A 288 8.61 -4.08 15.81
CA ARG A 288 7.68 -4.04 14.66
C ARG A 288 7.06 -2.65 14.48
N LEU A 289 6.64 -1.99 15.55
CA LEU A 289 6.10 -0.63 15.50
C LEU A 289 7.14 0.37 15.00
N LYS A 290 8.40 0.26 15.43
CA LYS A 290 9.51 1.09 14.92
C LYS A 290 9.74 0.85 13.43
N ALA A 291 9.75 -0.41 12.98
CA ALA A 291 9.90 -0.75 11.57
C ALA A 291 8.74 -0.18 10.72
N GLN A 292 7.50 -0.35 11.17
CA GLN A 292 6.32 0.22 10.51
C GLN A 292 6.35 1.75 10.49
N THR A 293 6.78 2.39 11.57
CA THR A 293 6.93 3.85 11.63
C THR A 293 7.98 4.34 10.63
N SER A 294 9.12 3.63 10.53
CA SER A 294 10.15 3.93 9.53
C SER A 294 9.62 3.76 8.11
N GLN A 295 8.83 2.72 7.84
CA GLN A 295 8.21 2.48 6.54
C GLN A 295 7.20 3.57 6.18
N ILE A 296 6.38 4.02 7.14
CA ILE A 296 5.45 5.14 6.95
C ILE A 296 6.22 6.41 6.63
N ALA A 297 7.32 6.70 7.34
CA ALA A 297 8.16 7.86 7.08
C ALA A 297 8.77 7.82 5.68
N GLU A 298 9.28 6.66 5.25
CA GLU A 298 9.84 6.44 3.92
C GLU A 298 8.78 6.62 2.82
N LEU A 299 7.61 5.98 2.95
CA LEU A 299 6.52 6.13 1.99
C LEU A 299 6.01 7.57 1.93
N THR A 300 5.97 8.27 3.06
CA THR A 300 5.59 9.69 3.11
C THR A 300 6.62 10.55 2.38
N ALA A 301 7.91 10.29 2.56
CA ALA A 301 8.98 10.97 1.84
C ALA A 301 8.89 10.69 0.33
N GLN A 302 8.71 9.43 -0.08
CA GLN A 302 8.53 9.05 -1.49
C GLN A 302 7.31 9.73 -2.13
N LEU A 303 6.18 9.80 -1.42
CA LEU A 303 4.98 10.48 -1.90
C LEU A 303 5.21 12.00 -2.05
N SER A 304 5.92 12.61 -1.09
CA SER A 304 6.27 14.03 -1.17
C SER A 304 7.20 14.33 -2.36
N GLN A 305 8.18 13.46 -2.61
CA GLN A 305 9.09 13.57 -3.76
C GLN A 305 8.35 13.40 -5.08
N ALA A 306 7.47 12.39 -5.17
CA ALA A 306 6.65 12.17 -6.37
C ALA A 306 5.74 13.37 -6.67
N ARG A 307 5.20 14.03 -5.63
CA ARG A 307 4.44 15.28 -5.79
C ARG A 307 5.29 16.43 -6.31
N THR A 308 6.51 16.61 -5.79
CA THR A 308 7.41 17.67 -6.28
C THR A 308 7.81 17.42 -7.72
N ASP A 309 8.12 16.17 -8.09
CA ASP A 309 8.51 15.79 -9.44
C ASP A 309 7.34 15.98 -10.43
N ALA A 310 6.13 15.58 -10.06
CA ALA A 310 4.92 15.82 -10.83
C ALA A 310 4.66 17.32 -11.05
N SER A 311 4.81 18.14 -10.00
CA SER A 311 4.68 19.60 -10.09
C SER A 311 5.73 20.20 -11.03
N GLN A 312 6.99 19.77 -10.92
CA GLN A 312 8.06 20.23 -11.83
C GLN A 312 7.80 19.81 -13.28
N ALA A 313 7.35 18.58 -13.51
CA ALA A 313 6.97 18.10 -14.83
C ALA A 313 5.83 18.94 -15.42
N GLN A 314 4.81 19.27 -14.62
CA GLN A 314 3.71 20.12 -15.04
C GLN A 314 4.17 21.54 -15.36
N GLN A 315 5.06 22.13 -14.56
CA GLN A 315 5.64 23.45 -14.85
C GLN A 315 6.46 23.43 -16.15
N LYS A 316 7.27 22.39 -16.39
CA LYS A 316 8.02 22.21 -17.65
C LYS A 316 7.06 22.10 -18.83
N HIS A 317 5.99 21.33 -18.70
CA HIS A 317 4.98 21.18 -19.73
C HIS A 317 4.27 22.50 -20.04
N VAL A 318 3.87 23.27 -19.02
CA VAL A 318 3.27 24.61 -19.20
C VAL A 318 4.25 25.57 -19.90
N LYS A 319 5.52 25.58 -19.49
CA LYS A 319 6.57 26.39 -20.15
C LYS A 319 6.74 25.99 -21.61
N TRP A 320 6.78 24.69 -21.90
CA TRP A 320 6.92 24.18 -23.25
C TRP A 320 5.69 24.50 -24.12
N GLN A 321 4.48 24.38 -23.57
CA GLN A 321 3.27 24.83 -24.22
C GLN A 321 3.30 26.34 -24.53
N GLY A 322 3.81 27.15 -23.60
CA GLY A 322 4.05 28.59 -23.81
C GLY A 322 4.98 28.84 -24.99
N GLN A 323 6.18 28.24 -24.97
CA GLN A 323 7.15 28.36 -26.08
C GLN A 323 6.58 27.91 -27.42
N LEU A 324 5.74 26.87 -27.44
CA LEU A 324 5.11 26.40 -28.67
C LEU A 324 4.05 27.40 -29.17
N ARG A 325 3.26 27.98 -28.26
CA ARG A 325 2.33 29.06 -28.61
C ARG A 325 3.05 30.29 -29.14
N ASP A 326 4.15 30.67 -28.52
CA ASP A 326 4.97 31.82 -28.94
C ASP A 326 5.58 31.58 -30.32
N LYS A 327 6.12 30.37 -30.58
CA LYS A 327 6.60 29.98 -31.92
C LYS A 327 5.48 30.00 -32.97
N VAL A 328 4.29 29.52 -32.63
CA VAL A 328 3.13 29.59 -33.53
C VAL A 328 2.73 31.05 -33.79
N ALA A 329 2.81 31.91 -32.78
CA ALA A 329 2.56 33.33 -32.91
C ALA A 329 3.61 34.01 -33.81
N SER A 330 4.91 33.74 -33.62
CA SER A 330 5.98 34.28 -34.45
C SER A 330 5.85 33.81 -35.90
N PHE A 331 5.57 32.52 -36.14
CA PHE A 331 5.31 32.03 -37.50
C PHE A 331 4.07 32.65 -38.14
N ARG A 332 3.05 33.00 -37.36
CA ARG A 332 1.87 33.74 -37.88
C ARG A 332 2.22 35.18 -38.23
N GLU A 333 3.03 35.85 -37.42
CA GLU A 333 3.50 37.21 -37.67
C GLU A 333 4.40 37.27 -38.89
N GLU A 334 5.41 36.40 -38.97
CA GLU A 334 6.27 36.24 -40.16
C GLU A 334 5.43 35.94 -41.41
N LYS A 335 4.47 35.01 -41.34
CA LYS A 335 3.56 34.76 -42.46
C LYS A 335 2.80 36.04 -42.85
N GLY A 336 2.35 36.83 -41.88
CA GLY A 336 1.72 38.12 -42.12
C GLY A 336 2.64 39.10 -42.85
N THR A 337 3.89 39.24 -42.41
CA THR A 337 4.88 40.13 -43.06
C THR A 337 5.22 39.67 -44.48
N TRP A 338 5.39 38.36 -44.70
CA TRP A 338 5.57 37.80 -46.05
C TRP A 338 4.36 38.03 -46.94
N GLN A 339 3.15 37.96 -46.39
CA GLN A 339 1.93 38.25 -47.15
C GLN A 339 1.83 39.73 -47.52
N THR A 340 2.17 40.65 -46.61
CA THR A 340 2.20 42.09 -46.90
C THR A 340 3.30 42.44 -47.90
N GLU A 341 4.48 41.82 -47.79
CA GLU A 341 5.59 42.02 -48.71
C GLU A 341 5.27 41.48 -50.11
N ALA A 342 4.67 40.29 -50.19
CA ALA A 342 4.19 39.75 -51.45
C ALA A 342 3.09 40.62 -52.06
N ALA A 343 2.20 41.22 -51.26
CA ALA A 343 1.21 42.17 -51.74
C ALA A 343 1.86 43.46 -52.26
N ARG A 344 2.86 43.99 -51.56
CA ARG A 344 3.67 45.15 -51.98
C ARG A 344 4.35 44.90 -53.32
N ILE A 345 5.12 43.81 -53.44
CA ILE A 345 5.83 43.45 -54.68
C ILE A 345 4.85 43.26 -55.84
N ARG A 346 3.68 42.64 -55.60
CA ARG A 346 2.64 42.52 -56.65
C ARG A 346 2.10 43.88 -57.08
N ALA A 347 1.94 44.83 -56.16
CA ALA A 347 1.51 46.19 -56.47
C ALA A 347 2.59 46.94 -57.28
N GLU A 348 3.85 46.93 -56.83
CA GLU A 348 4.99 47.54 -57.55
C GLU A 348 5.15 46.95 -58.95
N LEU A 349 5.05 45.63 -59.08
CA LEU A 349 5.13 44.93 -60.36
C LEU A 349 3.96 45.33 -61.27
N SER A 350 2.75 45.51 -60.73
CA SER A 350 1.61 46.03 -61.50
C SER A 350 1.80 47.48 -61.96
N GLU A 351 2.43 48.32 -61.13
CA GLU A 351 2.76 49.71 -61.47
C GLU A 351 3.82 49.76 -62.57
N VAL A 352 4.90 48.97 -62.47
CA VAL A 352 5.93 48.86 -63.51
C VAL A 352 5.35 48.31 -64.82
N TYR A 353 4.45 47.33 -64.75
CA TYR A 353 3.75 46.88 -65.97
C TYR A 353 2.90 48.00 -66.58
N ALA A 354 2.26 48.84 -65.76
CA ALA A 354 1.51 49.99 -66.24
C ALA A 354 2.43 51.06 -66.87
N THR A 355 3.59 51.37 -66.27
CA THR A 355 4.55 52.33 -66.84
C THR A 355 5.19 51.82 -68.12
N VAL A 356 5.58 50.54 -68.17
CA VAL A 356 6.13 49.92 -69.39
C VAL A 356 5.07 49.89 -70.50
N LYS A 357 3.81 49.65 -70.14
CA LYS A 357 2.70 49.74 -71.10
C LYS A 357 2.55 51.16 -71.63
N ALA A 358 2.53 52.18 -70.76
CA ALA A 358 2.47 53.58 -71.16
C ALA A 358 3.65 53.97 -72.06
N GLN A 359 4.89 53.61 -71.69
CA GLN A 359 6.08 53.85 -72.51
C GLN A 359 6.01 53.14 -73.87
N ARG A 360 5.41 51.94 -73.95
CA ARG A 360 5.19 51.25 -75.23
C ARG A 360 4.15 51.97 -76.10
N GLU A 361 3.12 52.53 -75.49
CA GLU A 361 2.10 53.35 -76.17
C GLU A 361 2.73 54.66 -76.68
N GLU A 362 3.49 55.38 -75.85
CA GLU A 362 4.25 56.57 -76.25
C GLU A 362 5.27 56.26 -77.38
N LEU A 363 6.02 55.16 -77.29
CA LEU A 363 6.92 54.74 -78.36
C LEU A 363 6.17 54.38 -79.65
N ALA A 364 4.95 53.85 -79.55
CA ALA A 364 4.09 53.61 -80.71
C ALA A 364 3.64 54.94 -81.34
N GLU A 365 3.28 55.94 -80.54
CA GLU A 365 2.97 57.31 -80.99
C GLU A 365 4.18 57.96 -81.66
N VAL A 366 5.35 57.99 -80.99
CA VAL A 366 6.60 58.54 -81.56
C VAL A 366 7.00 57.81 -82.85
N LYS A 367 6.81 56.49 -82.92
CA LYS A 367 7.06 55.73 -84.14
C LYS A 367 6.08 56.13 -85.25
N ASN A 368 4.82 56.37 -84.92
CA ASN A 368 3.80 56.82 -85.86
C ASN A 368 4.09 58.25 -86.35
N ASP A 369 4.48 59.16 -85.46
CA ASP A 369 4.91 60.51 -85.79
C ASP A 369 6.16 60.50 -86.66
N ARG A 370 7.16 59.66 -86.35
CA ARG A 370 8.35 59.50 -87.21
C ARG A 370 8.01 58.93 -88.57
N LEU A 371 7.03 58.03 -88.67
CA LEU A 371 6.52 57.57 -89.97
C LEU A 371 5.86 58.73 -90.73
N ARG A 372 5.07 59.56 -90.05
CA ARG A 372 4.49 60.78 -90.62
C ARG A 372 5.55 61.75 -91.12
N ASP A 373 6.56 62.07 -90.31
CA ASP A 373 7.68 62.94 -90.69
C ASP A 373 8.51 62.35 -91.86
N LYS A 374 8.66 61.02 -91.90
CA LYS A 374 9.28 60.32 -93.04
C LYS A 374 8.43 60.42 -94.30
N ASP A 375 7.12 60.30 -94.19
CA ASP A 375 6.22 60.47 -95.32
C ASP A 375 6.23 61.94 -95.80
N GLU A 376 6.27 62.91 -94.88
CA GLU A 376 6.43 64.34 -95.18
C GLU A 376 7.77 64.65 -95.88
N THR A 377 8.88 64.03 -95.46
CA THR A 377 10.19 64.17 -96.13
C THR A 377 10.29 63.38 -97.43
N ALA A 378 9.61 62.23 -97.55
CA ALA A 378 9.45 61.49 -98.80
C ALA A 378 8.62 62.28 -99.83
N HIS A 379 7.65 63.08 -99.39
CA HIS A 379 6.93 64.04 -100.23
C HIS A 379 7.77 65.28 -100.60
N GLY A 380 8.83 65.60 -99.85
CA GLY A 380 9.83 66.62 -100.21
C GLY A 380 10.88 66.14 -101.22
N PHE A 381 11.11 64.82 -101.32
CA PHE A 381 12.10 64.20 -102.22
C PHE A 381 11.88 64.51 -103.73
N PRO A 382 10.63 64.58 -104.26
CA PRO A 382 10.36 65.01 -105.63
C PRO A 382 10.61 66.51 -105.89
N ALA A 383 10.61 67.36 -104.87
CA ALA A 383 10.96 68.79 -105.00
C ALA A 383 12.49 68.97 -105.02
N PHE A 384 13.21 68.22 -104.20
CA PHE A 384 14.67 68.19 -104.20
C PHE A 384 15.26 67.67 -105.51
N MET A 385 14.69 66.60 -106.08
CA MET A 385 15.12 66.07 -107.39
C MET A 385 14.87 67.06 -108.53
N ARG A 386 13.71 67.76 -108.53
CA ARG A 386 13.44 68.82 -109.51
C ARG A 386 14.40 70.01 -109.41
N CYS A 387 14.82 70.38 -108.19
CA CYS A 387 15.86 71.40 -108.02
C CYS A 387 17.24 70.94 -108.49
N LYS A 388 17.57 69.65 -108.34
CA LYS A 388 18.86 69.09 -108.79
C LYS A 388 18.94 69.00 -110.31
N GLU A 389 17.85 68.62 -110.97
CA GLU A 389 17.75 68.57 -112.44
C GLU A 389 17.80 69.98 -113.05
N ALA A 390 17.13 70.97 -112.45
CA ALA A 390 17.21 72.37 -112.87
C ALA A 390 18.63 72.98 -112.74
N LEU A 391 19.43 72.52 -111.78
CA LEU A 391 20.82 72.97 -111.61
C LEU A 391 21.74 72.41 -112.71
N GLN A 392 21.56 71.14 -113.11
CA GLN A 392 22.34 70.53 -114.20
C GLN A 392 21.99 71.12 -115.58
N GLU A 393 20.72 71.48 -115.83
CA GLU A 393 20.32 72.17 -117.07
C GLU A 393 20.87 73.60 -117.15
N ALA A 394 20.93 74.31 -116.02
CA ALA A 394 21.53 75.65 -115.96
C ALA A 394 23.06 75.63 -116.22
N GLU A 395 23.78 74.62 -115.73
CA GLU A 395 25.21 74.45 -116.02
C GLU A 395 25.49 74.06 -117.48
N ALA A 396 24.63 73.24 -118.10
CA ALA A 396 24.73 72.89 -119.52
C ALA A 396 24.42 74.08 -120.47
N ALA A 397 23.48 74.96 -120.09
CA ALA A 397 23.21 76.21 -120.81
C ALA A 397 24.35 77.23 -120.67
N LYS A 398 25.01 77.28 -119.50
CA LYS A 398 26.17 78.15 -119.24
C LYS A 398 27.40 77.73 -120.06
N ALA A 399 27.61 76.43 -120.30
CA ALA A 399 28.69 75.94 -121.16
C ALA A 399 28.49 76.30 -122.65
N LYS A 400 27.25 76.26 -123.16
CA LYS A 400 26.92 76.65 -124.55
C LYS A 400 27.02 78.16 -124.81
N CYS A 401 26.69 79.00 -123.83
CA CYS A 401 26.89 80.46 -123.94
C CYS A 401 28.38 80.86 -123.91
N HIS A 402 29.25 80.08 -123.26
CA HIS A 402 30.66 80.41 -123.12
C HIS A 402 31.49 80.13 -124.40
N GLU A 403 31.04 79.23 -125.28
CA GLU A 403 31.66 79.04 -126.59
C GLU A 403 31.28 80.14 -127.60
N MET A 404 30.02 80.59 -127.63
CA MET A 404 29.62 81.71 -128.50
C MET A 404 30.26 83.05 -128.10
N LEU A 405 30.54 83.25 -126.81
CA LEU A 405 31.22 84.47 -126.32
C LEU A 405 32.74 84.48 -126.56
N LYS A 406 33.36 83.35 -126.93
CA LYS A 406 34.78 83.30 -127.34
C LYS A 406 34.98 83.61 -128.81
N ALA A 407 34.01 83.30 -129.68
CA ALA A 407 34.06 83.66 -131.10
C ALA A 407 33.86 85.17 -131.37
N SER A 408 33.11 85.87 -130.50
CA SER A 408 32.84 87.32 -130.65
C SER A 408 33.82 88.24 -129.91
N ARG A 409 34.78 87.69 -129.16
CA ARG A 409 35.79 88.45 -128.38
C ARG A 409 37.13 88.63 -129.10
N GLN A 410 37.31 88.01 -130.27
CA GLN A 410 38.52 88.15 -131.08
C GLN A 410 38.49 89.39 -132.00
N GLU A 411 37.34 90.07 -132.10
CA GLU A 411 37.12 91.24 -132.97
C GLU A 411 37.09 92.60 -132.22
N THR A 412 37.26 92.61 -130.90
CA THR A 412 37.36 93.86 -130.12
C THR A 412 38.54 93.81 -129.16
N LEU A 413 39.72 93.68 -129.76
CA LEU A 413 41.01 93.92 -129.13
C LEU A 413 41.51 95.31 -129.57
N GLU A 414 40.72 96.37 -129.38
CA GLU A 414 41.06 97.73 -129.84
C GLU A 414 40.14 98.79 -129.22
N GLN A 415 40.21 98.99 -127.89
CA GLN A 415 39.93 100.25 -127.18
C GLN A 415 39.96 100.00 -125.66
N ALA A 416 40.63 100.91 -124.95
CA ALA A 416 40.73 101.04 -123.50
C ALA A 416 41.82 100.20 -122.78
N GLN A 417 42.97 100.87 -122.71
CA GLN A 417 44.10 100.71 -121.81
C GLN A 417 43.71 100.80 -120.31
N ALA A 418 44.53 100.15 -119.47
CA ALA A 418 45.02 100.51 -118.13
C ALA A 418 44.17 101.39 -117.17
N ILE A 419 43.96 100.91 -115.92
CA ILE A 419 44.24 101.61 -114.64
C ILE A 419 43.85 100.69 -113.42
N GLU A 420 44.54 100.99 -112.32
CA GLU A 420 44.74 100.42 -110.97
C GLU A 420 43.57 100.44 -109.94
N VAL A 421 43.61 99.47 -108.98
CA VAL A 421 43.59 99.61 -107.46
C VAL A 421 42.27 100.12 -106.79
N PRO A 422 42.00 99.96 -105.45
CA PRO A 422 41.74 98.77 -104.61
C PRO A 422 40.53 98.97 -103.62
N ASN A 423 40.46 98.15 -102.56
CA ASN A 423 39.99 98.45 -101.17
C ASN A 423 38.61 97.99 -100.63
N GLN A 424 38.72 97.36 -99.44
CA GLN A 424 37.92 97.50 -98.19
C GLN A 424 36.66 96.64 -97.90
N LYS A 425 36.88 95.55 -97.10
CA LYS A 425 36.49 95.32 -95.66
C LYS A 425 35.68 96.43 -94.91
N PRO A 426 35.19 96.26 -93.65
CA PRO A 426 34.92 95.10 -92.76
C PRO A 426 33.65 95.28 -91.86
N THR A 427 33.55 94.52 -90.74
CA THR A 427 33.04 94.87 -89.36
C THR A 427 32.06 93.78 -88.84
N ILE A 428 32.33 92.89 -87.88
CA ILE A 428 32.81 92.90 -86.47
C ILE A 428 31.87 93.56 -85.45
N VAL A 429 31.47 92.80 -84.41
CA VAL A 429 31.41 93.08 -82.93
C VAL A 429 30.47 92.02 -82.30
N ARG A 430 30.95 91.07 -81.47
CA ARG A 430 31.20 91.09 -79.99
C ARG A 430 29.92 91.33 -79.16
N SER A 431 29.62 90.72 -78.01
CA SER A 431 30.46 90.19 -76.91
C SER A 431 29.62 89.45 -75.84
N ASP A 432 30.20 88.38 -75.30
CA ASP A 432 30.52 88.04 -73.90
C ASP A 432 29.52 87.86 -72.72
N VAL A 433 29.99 86.92 -71.87
CA VAL A 433 29.97 86.78 -70.38
C VAL A 433 28.94 85.84 -69.72
N GLY A 434 29.45 84.87 -68.93
CA GLY A 434 28.64 84.19 -67.91
C GLY A 434 29.12 82.89 -67.23
N THR A 435 30.37 82.82 -66.75
CA THR A 435 30.83 82.14 -65.51
C THR A 435 30.37 80.72 -65.05
N SER A 436 31.39 79.91 -64.73
CA SER A 436 31.64 79.11 -63.51
C SER A 436 31.52 77.57 -63.57
N GLY A 437 32.53 76.89 -63.00
CA GLY A 437 32.32 75.61 -62.31
C GLY A 437 33.11 74.38 -62.75
N THR A 438 34.40 74.32 -62.40
CA THR A 438 35.14 73.13 -61.88
C THR A 438 35.15 71.80 -62.66
N ASP A 439 36.31 71.52 -63.27
CA ASP A 439 37.23 70.38 -63.06
C ASP A 439 36.68 69.08 -62.39
N VAL A 440 36.91 67.92 -63.01
CA VAL A 440 37.82 66.86 -62.50
C VAL A 440 37.88 65.66 -63.47
N LYS A 441 39.13 65.20 -63.60
CA LYS A 441 39.69 64.09 -64.39
C LYS A 441 39.07 62.69 -64.13
N PRO A 442 39.32 61.74 -65.04
CA PRO A 442 39.07 60.32 -64.82
C PRO A 442 40.32 59.57 -64.31
N VAL A 443 40.05 58.39 -63.72
CA VAL A 443 40.92 57.20 -63.54
C VAL A 443 41.87 57.14 -62.31
N GLN A 444 41.41 56.44 -61.26
CA GLN A 444 42.04 55.25 -60.63
C GLN A 444 41.18 54.82 -59.43
N ASP A 445 40.86 53.52 -59.29
CA ASP A 445 41.45 52.69 -58.22
C ASP A 445 40.94 51.23 -58.28
N VAL A 446 41.83 50.30 -58.67
CA VAL A 446 41.57 48.85 -58.70
C VAL A 446 41.78 48.22 -57.31
N GLY A 447 42.24 48.98 -56.31
CA GLY A 447 42.52 48.48 -54.95
C GLY A 447 41.29 48.13 -54.11
N ILE A 448 40.15 48.82 -54.32
CA ILE A 448 38.94 48.64 -53.49
C ILE A 448 38.25 47.30 -53.79
N TYR A 449 38.24 46.86 -55.05
CA TYR A 449 37.62 45.59 -55.45
C TYR A 449 38.41 44.37 -54.98
N VAL A 450 39.74 44.47 -54.86
CA VAL A 450 40.59 43.39 -54.32
C VAL A 450 40.39 43.24 -52.81
N GLN A 451 40.30 44.35 -52.06
CA GLN A 451 40.02 44.31 -50.63
C GLN A 451 38.61 43.79 -50.30
N LEU A 452 37.61 44.10 -51.12
CA LEU A 452 36.24 43.60 -50.92
C LEU A 452 36.13 42.10 -51.19
N LEU A 453 36.88 41.58 -52.18
CA LEU A 453 36.95 40.14 -52.48
C LEU A 453 37.74 39.36 -51.42
N GLU A 454 38.82 39.93 -50.88
CA GLU A 454 39.55 39.33 -49.75
C GLU A 454 38.72 39.31 -48.46
N GLN A 455 37.95 40.36 -48.17
CA GLN A 455 37.02 40.37 -47.03
C GLN A 455 35.86 39.39 -47.21
N ALA A 456 35.33 39.23 -48.42
CA ALA A 456 34.30 38.24 -48.70
C ALA A 456 34.82 36.81 -48.53
N LYS A 457 36.05 36.53 -49.02
CA LYS A 457 36.69 35.22 -48.88
C LYS A 457 37.05 34.89 -47.43
N ALA A 458 37.55 35.86 -46.66
CA ALA A 458 37.83 35.67 -45.24
C ALA A 458 36.55 35.38 -44.42
N ARG A 459 35.41 35.96 -44.83
CA ARG A 459 34.11 35.71 -44.20
C ARG A 459 33.54 34.33 -44.55
N THR A 460 33.72 33.86 -45.78
CA THR A 460 33.33 32.50 -46.16
C THR A 460 34.17 31.44 -45.45
N ASP A 461 35.50 31.63 -45.38
CA ASP A 461 36.40 30.68 -44.72
C ASP A 461 36.16 30.60 -43.20
N LYS A 462 35.67 31.70 -42.59
CA LYS A 462 35.26 31.73 -41.18
C LYS A 462 33.95 30.96 -40.96
N LEU A 463 32.95 31.18 -41.81
CA LEU A 463 31.66 30.46 -41.74
C LEU A 463 31.81 28.97 -42.03
N GLU A 464 32.77 28.58 -42.88
CA GLU A 464 33.06 27.18 -43.17
C GLU A 464 33.74 26.49 -41.98
N ARG A 465 34.65 27.18 -41.28
CA ARG A 465 35.22 26.69 -40.01
C ARG A 465 34.18 26.53 -38.90
N GLU A 466 33.32 27.53 -38.69
CA GLU A 466 32.24 27.45 -37.70
C GLU A 466 31.25 26.32 -38.03
N ASN A 467 30.94 26.09 -39.31
CA ASN A 467 30.11 24.95 -39.73
C ASN A 467 30.78 23.59 -39.49
N LEU A 468 32.10 23.49 -39.70
CA LEU A 468 32.87 22.27 -39.41
C LEU A 468 32.91 21.97 -37.91
N GLU A 469 33.08 23.00 -37.08
CA GLU A 469 33.02 22.87 -35.61
C GLU A 469 31.63 22.44 -35.14
N LEU A 470 30.56 23.01 -35.68
CA LEU A 470 29.18 22.62 -35.37
C LEU A 470 28.87 21.18 -35.79
N ARG A 471 29.38 20.73 -36.95
CA ARG A 471 29.25 19.33 -37.39
C ARG A 471 30.00 18.37 -36.47
N ASN A 472 31.20 18.73 -36.02
CA ASN A 472 31.97 17.92 -35.07
C ASN A 472 31.30 17.89 -33.68
N ALA A 473 30.70 19.00 -33.24
CA ALA A 473 29.91 19.07 -32.00
C ALA A 473 28.64 18.21 -32.07
N LEU A 474 27.95 18.18 -33.23
CA LEU A 474 26.79 17.30 -33.45
C LEU A 474 27.16 15.82 -33.46
N LEU A 475 28.28 15.47 -34.08
CA LEU A 475 28.78 14.08 -34.12
C LEU A 475 29.20 13.58 -32.73
N THR A 476 29.84 14.44 -31.93
CA THR A 476 30.18 14.11 -30.53
C THR A 476 28.91 13.98 -29.67
N HIS A 477 27.91 14.85 -29.83
CA HIS A 477 26.63 14.71 -29.13
C HIS A 477 25.88 13.42 -29.51
N GLN A 478 25.88 13.04 -30.80
CA GLN A 478 25.30 11.77 -31.25
C GLN A 478 26.03 10.53 -30.72
N GLN A 479 27.35 10.58 -30.55
CA GLN A 479 28.12 9.49 -29.94
C GLN A 479 27.81 9.36 -28.44
N VAL A 480 27.67 10.49 -27.73
CA VAL A 480 27.25 10.51 -26.31
C VAL A 480 25.83 9.99 -26.15
N ASP A 481 24.88 10.41 -27.00
CA ASP A 481 23.49 9.93 -26.95
C ASP A 481 23.36 8.43 -27.28
N LYS A 482 24.25 7.87 -28.11
CA LYS A 482 24.33 6.42 -28.36
C LYS A 482 24.95 5.65 -27.18
N ALA A 483 25.94 6.21 -26.49
CA ALA A 483 26.51 5.61 -25.28
C ALA A 483 25.51 5.60 -24.11
N VAL A 484 24.73 6.68 -23.94
CA VAL A 484 23.74 6.81 -22.86
C VAL A 484 22.50 5.92 -23.11
N ASN A 485 22.08 5.72 -24.36
CA ASN A 485 20.91 4.88 -24.67
C ASN A 485 21.26 3.39 -24.92
N GLY A 486 22.52 3.05 -25.20
CA GLY A 486 22.98 1.68 -25.45
C GLY A 486 22.96 0.77 -24.22
N ASP A 487 23.08 1.33 -23.01
CA ASP A 487 23.17 0.55 -21.76
C ASP A 487 21.79 0.19 -21.16
N SER A 488 20.70 0.72 -21.72
CA SER A 488 19.35 0.55 -21.16
C SER A 488 18.52 -0.60 -21.76
N ARG A 489 19.09 -1.36 -22.72
CA ARG A 489 18.32 -2.32 -23.54
C ARG A 489 18.48 -3.80 -23.17
N ASN A 490 19.25 -4.13 -22.12
CA ASN A 490 19.51 -5.54 -21.75
C ASN A 490 18.80 -6.05 -20.48
N ASP A 491 17.96 -5.26 -19.79
CA ASP A 491 17.46 -5.63 -18.45
C ASP A 491 15.92 -5.68 -18.29
N LYS A 492 15.18 -6.00 -19.36
CA LYS A 492 13.72 -6.26 -19.24
C LYS A 492 13.29 -7.54 -19.95
N SER A 493 13.77 -8.68 -19.47
CA SER A 493 13.04 -9.96 -19.56
C SER A 493 11.94 -9.97 -18.49
N PHE A 494 10.80 -9.36 -18.81
CA PHE A 494 9.62 -9.41 -17.94
C PHE A 494 8.87 -10.74 -18.17
N ILE A 495 8.77 -11.48 -17.08
CA ILE A 495 8.01 -12.72 -16.88
C ILE A 495 6.51 -12.40 -16.96
N PHE A 496 5.81 -13.07 -17.87
CA PHE A 496 4.37 -13.37 -17.74
C PHE A 496 4.14 -14.79 -18.26
N GLY A 497 4.28 -15.77 -17.36
CA GLY A 497 3.71 -17.10 -17.54
C GLY A 497 2.27 -17.06 -17.02
N GLY A 498 1.32 -17.20 -17.94
CA GLY A 498 -0.06 -17.50 -17.59
C GLY A 498 -0.20 -19.00 -17.32
N ASP A 499 -1.03 -19.35 -16.35
CA ASP A 499 -1.62 -20.68 -16.25
C ASP A 499 -3.13 -20.57 -16.31
N ASN A 500 -3.65 -21.36 -17.24
CA ASN A 500 -5.03 -21.49 -17.63
C ASN A 500 -5.80 -22.39 -16.67
N VAL A 501 -7.07 -22.03 -16.53
CA VAL A 501 -8.20 -22.90 -16.24
C VAL A 501 -8.22 -24.08 -17.22
N VAL A 502 -8.12 -25.31 -16.73
CA VAL A 502 -9.10 -26.43 -16.82
C VAL A 502 -8.71 -27.47 -15.78
#